data_AF-A0A7Y0X5A4-F1
#
_entry.id   AF-A0A7Y0X5A4-F1
#
_cell.length_a   1.000
_cell.length_b   1.000
_cell.length_c   1.000
_cell.angle_alpha   90.00
_cell.angle_beta   90.00
_cell.angle_gamma   90.00
#
_symmetry.space_group_name_H-M   'P 1'
#
loop_
_entity.id
_entity.type
_entity.pdbx_description
1 polymer ?
#
loop_
_entity_poly.entity_id
_entity_poly.type
_entity_poly.pdbx_seq_one_letter_code
_entity_poly.pdbx_strand_id
1 'polypeptide(L)'
;MSVTGRALWWIPLVALATGGVGTVHAESFSSKPLTKSQLAQVYKPIELVQFSTSLARVDSVEWLVEQLKLAAAIGRDDSVESTLERLFAIEESKPTGLFYQANMYLKRK
;
A
#
# COMPACT_ATOMS: atom_id res chain seq x y z
N MET A 1 -62.37 -9.57 22.56
CA MET A 1 -61.49 -8.95 23.58
C MET A 1 -60.40 -8.21 22.83
N SER A 2 -60.41 -6.89 22.93
CA SER A 2 -59.48 -5.96 22.27
C SER A 2 -58.38 -5.60 23.25
N VAL A 3 -57.11 -5.61 22.83
CA VAL A 3 -56.04 -4.85 23.49
C VAL A 3 -55.20 -4.17 22.41
N THR A 4 -55.46 -2.88 22.29
CA THR A 4 -54.72 -1.84 21.58
C THR A 4 -53.31 -1.64 22.15
N GLY A 5 -52.35 -1.35 21.29
CA GLY A 5 -51.01 -0.89 21.70
C GLY A 5 -50.32 -0.08 20.60
N ARG A 6 -50.89 1.08 20.23
CA ARG A 6 -50.22 2.08 19.40
C ARG A 6 -49.24 2.88 20.26
N ALA A 7 -47.95 2.83 19.96
CA ALA A 7 -46.97 3.78 20.46
C ALA A 7 -46.61 4.77 19.35
N LEU A 8 -47.39 5.86 19.30
CA LEU A 8 -47.03 7.11 18.63
C LEU A 8 -45.83 7.71 19.37
N TRP A 9 -44.70 7.90 18.70
CA TRP A 9 -43.66 8.82 19.17
C TRP A 9 -43.59 9.98 18.19
N TRP A 10 -44.35 11.04 18.51
CA TRP A 10 -44.18 12.36 17.93
C TRP A 10 -43.01 13.03 18.62
N ILE A 11 -41.99 13.41 17.86
CA ILE A 11 -41.01 14.41 18.31
C ILE A 11 -41.17 15.62 17.38
N PRO A 12 -41.70 16.75 17.85
CA PRO A 12 -41.61 18.00 17.12
C PRO A 12 -40.40 18.77 17.62
N LEU A 13 -39.47 19.15 16.75
CA LEU A 13 -38.69 20.37 17.00
C LEU A 13 -38.07 20.97 15.72
N VAL A 14 -38.67 22.10 15.34
CA VAL A 14 -38.06 23.31 14.76
C VAL A 14 -37.56 23.22 13.31
N ALA A 15 -38.39 23.81 12.44
CA ALA A 15 -37.97 24.42 11.20
C ALA A 15 -36.97 25.55 11.50
N LEU A 16 -35.72 25.38 11.11
CA LEU A 16 -34.81 26.49 10.86
C LEU A 16 -34.59 26.57 9.34
N ALA A 17 -35.49 27.30 8.69
CA ALA A 17 -35.21 27.85 7.38
C ALA A 17 -34.04 28.83 7.51
N THR A 18 -32.97 28.59 6.74
CA THR A 18 -32.05 29.55 6.08
C THR A 18 -30.64 28.96 6.00
N GLY A 19 -30.42 28.16 4.97
CA GLY A 19 -29.10 27.65 4.62
C GLY A 19 -29.27 26.78 3.40
N GLY A 20 -29.09 27.38 2.22
CA GLY A 20 -29.33 26.73 0.94
C GLY A 20 -28.73 25.33 0.91
N VAL A 21 -29.57 24.32 0.68
CA VAL A 21 -29.11 22.99 0.30
C VAL A 21 -28.47 23.17 -1.07
N GLY A 22 -27.18 23.47 -1.07
CA GLY A 22 -26.37 23.39 -2.27
C GLY A 22 -26.46 21.95 -2.73
N THR A 23 -27.22 21.73 -3.80
CA THR A 23 -27.18 20.48 -4.54
C THR A 23 -25.73 20.30 -4.97
N VAL A 24 -25.00 19.42 -4.29
CA VAL A 24 -23.71 18.96 -4.79
C VAL A 24 -24.07 18.16 -6.04
N HIS A 25 -23.95 18.82 -7.19
CA HIS A 25 -24.18 18.19 -8.48
C HIS A 25 -23.11 17.09 -8.57
N ALA A 26 -23.53 15.84 -8.67
CA ALA A 26 -22.64 14.76 -9.06
C ALA A 26 -22.01 15.20 -10.39
N GLU A 27 -20.71 15.49 -10.37
CA GLU A 27 -19.98 15.85 -11.59
C GLU A 27 -20.27 14.76 -12.62
N SER A 28 -20.95 15.15 -13.69
CA SER A 28 -21.35 14.22 -14.73
C SER A 28 -20.11 13.81 -15.49
N PHE A 29 -19.51 12.67 -15.11
CA PHE A 29 -18.43 12.08 -15.88
C PHE A 29 -18.97 11.74 -17.27
N SER A 30 -18.45 12.44 -18.28
CA SER A 30 -18.81 12.19 -19.67
C SER A 30 -18.30 10.81 -20.08
N SER A 31 -19.20 9.91 -20.49
CA SER A 31 -18.87 8.61 -21.04
C SER A 31 -18.28 8.67 -22.47
N LYS A 32 -18.18 9.88 -23.04
CA LYS A 32 -17.56 10.08 -24.36
C LYS A 32 -16.04 9.84 -24.29
N PRO A 33 -15.47 9.09 -25.24
CA PRO A 33 -14.03 8.91 -25.33
C PRO A 33 -13.30 10.26 -25.39
N LEU A 34 -12.13 10.33 -24.74
CA LEU A 34 -11.27 11.50 -24.77
C LEU A 34 -10.82 11.80 -26.20
N THR A 35 -10.83 13.08 -26.56
CA THR A 35 -10.24 13.54 -27.83
C THR A 35 -8.72 13.41 -27.80
N LYS A 36 -8.06 13.38 -28.96
CA LYS A 36 -6.59 13.24 -29.06
C LYS A 36 -5.84 14.32 -28.26
N SER A 37 -6.34 15.55 -28.23
CA SER A 37 -5.77 16.65 -27.45
C SER A 37 -5.89 16.42 -25.95
N GLN A 38 -7.01 15.87 -25.48
CA GLN A 38 -7.21 15.52 -24.07
C GLN A 38 -6.40 14.28 -23.67
N LEU A 39 -6.24 13.31 -24.55
CA LEU A 39 -5.36 12.15 -24.36
C LEU A 39 -3.91 12.58 -24.12
N ALA A 40 -3.41 13.57 -24.85
CA ALA A 40 -2.06 14.10 -24.68
C ALA A 40 -1.84 14.82 -23.34
N GLN A 41 -2.91 15.30 -22.70
CA GLN A 41 -2.84 15.91 -21.35
C GLN A 41 -2.80 14.85 -20.24
N VAL A 42 -3.37 13.66 -20.50
CA VAL A 42 -3.43 12.55 -19.54
C VAL A 42 -2.21 11.64 -19.65
N TYR A 43 -1.79 11.32 -20.88
CA TYR A 43 -0.59 10.55 -21.13
C TYR A 43 0.65 11.44 -21.01
N LYS A 44 1.18 11.55 -19.78
CA LYS A 44 2.55 11.99 -19.59
C LYS A 44 3.48 10.86 -20.06
N PRO A 45 4.51 11.15 -20.88
CA PRO A 45 5.53 10.17 -21.20
C PRO A 45 6.11 9.62 -19.89
N ILE A 46 6.11 8.30 -19.74
CA ILE A 46 6.79 7.66 -18.63
C ILE A 46 8.27 7.92 -18.86
N GLU A 47 8.90 8.67 -17.96
CA GLU A 47 10.35 8.82 -17.99
C GLU A 47 10.96 7.42 -17.93
N LEU A 48 11.89 7.14 -18.83
CA LEU A 48 12.65 5.89 -18.82
C LEU A 48 13.41 5.84 -17.49
N VAL A 49 12.85 5.11 -16.52
CA VAL A 49 13.55 4.80 -15.27
C VAL A 49 14.71 3.90 -15.65
N GLN A 50 15.90 4.48 -15.69
CA GLN A 50 17.12 3.72 -15.90
C GLN A 50 17.40 2.95 -14.62
N PHE A 51 17.07 1.66 -14.61
CA PHE A 51 17.46 0.76 -13.53
C PHE A 51 18.99 0.76 -13.44
N SER A 52 19.51 1.08 -12.24
CA SER A 52 20.95 1.03 -12.01
C SER A 52 21.42 -0.41 -12.20
N THR A 53 22.24 -0.64 -13.21
CA THR A 53 22.89 -1.94 -13.47
C THR A 53 24.16 -2.13 -12.64
N SER A 54 24.45 -1.20 -11.72
CA SER A 54 25.64 -1.26 -10.88
C SER A 54 25.47 -2.28 -9.76
N LEU A 55 26.15 -3.42 -9.90
CA LEU A 55 26.22 -4.46 -8.88
C LEU A 55 26.72 -3.91 -7.53
N ALA A 56 27.65 -2.95 -7.55
CA ALA A 56 28.22 -2.36 -6.33
C ALA A 56 27.17 -1.70 -5.41
N ARG A 57 26.06 -1.21 -5.96
CA ARG A 57 24.97 -0.62 -5.15
C ARG A 57 24.12 -1.70 -4.49
N VAL A 58 23.84 -2.79 -5.20
CA VAL A 58 22.97 -3.89 -4.74
C VAL A 58 23.70 -5.00 -3.99
N ASP A 59 25.04 -5.00 -3.99
CA ASP A 59 25.88 -5.90 -3.20
C ASP A 59 26.48 -5.21 -1.97
N SER A 60 26.07 -3.98 -1.65
CA SER A 60 26.48 -3.37 -0.39
C SER A 60 25.82 -4.07 0.80
N VAL A 61 26.58 -4.26 1.89
CA VAL A 61 26.06 -4.85 3.14
C VAL A 61 24.83 -4.09 3.64
N GLU A 62 24.83 -2.76 3.54
CA GLU A 62 23.71 -1.92 3.98
C GLU A 62 22.43 -2.19 3.17
N TRP A 63 22.55 -2.24 1.84
CA TRP A 63 21.41 -2.57 0.98
C TRP A 63 20.87 -3.98 1.24
N LEU A 64 21.74 -4.98 1.41
CA LEU A 64 21.33 -6.34 1.72
C LEU A 64 20.61 -6.44 3.07
N VAL A 65 21.04 -5.67 4.07
CA VAL A 65 20.34 -5.59 5.36
C VAL A 65 18.95 -4.96 5.23
N GLU A 66 18.80 -3.94 4.39
CA GLU A 66 17.48 -3.35 4.11
C GLU A 66 16.55 -4.34 3.38
N GLN A 67 17.09 -5.08 2.41
CA GLN A 67 16.32 -6.12 1.73
C GLN A 67 15.91 -7.25 2.66
N LEU A 68 16.75 -7.65 3.63
CA LEU A 68 16.38 -8.63 4.65
C LEU A 68 15.21 -8.16 5.50
N LYS A 69 15.25 -6.90 5.95
CA LYS A 69 14.14 -6.30 6.73
C LYS A 69 12.85 -6.29 5.92
N LEU A 70 12.93 -5.87 4.65
CA LEU A 70 11.77 -5.82 3.77
C LEU A 70 11.20 -7.22 3.52
N ALA A 71 12.05 -8.16 3.09
CA ALA A 71 11.67 -9.54 2.79
C ALA A 71 11.02 -10.23 4.01
N ALA A 72 11.58 -10.03 5.20
CA ALA A 72 11.02 -10.55 6.43
C ALA A 72 9.67 -9.91 6.78
N ALA A 73 9.52 -8.59 6.59
CA ALA A 73 8.27 -7.87 6.86
C ALA A 73 7.13 -8.30 5.92
N ILE A 74 7.43 -8.61 4.66
CA ILE A 74 6.44 -9.10 3.69
C ILE A 74 6.24 -10.62 3.73
N GLY A 75 6.94 -11.33 4.62
CA GLY A 75 6.81 -12.79 4.78
C GLY A 75 7.35 -13.60 3.59
N ARG A 76 8.31 -13.06 2.83
CA ARG A 76 8.93 -13.72 1.68
C ARG A 76 10.22 -14.43 2.09
N ASP A 77 10.05 -15.61 2.67
CA ASP A 77 11.15 -16.41 3.22
C ASP A 77 12.19 -16.83 2.14
N ASP A 78 11.78 -17.01 0.89
CA ASP A 78 12.67 -17.25 -0.26
C ASP A 78 13.61 -16.07 -0.53
N SER A 79 13.09 -14.85 -0.39
CA SER A 79 13.86 -13.61 -0.52
C SER A 79 14.75 -13.39 0.70
N VAL A 80 14.32 -13.79 1.90
CA VAL A 80 15.17 -13.77 3.10
C VAL A 80 16.37 -14.70 2.92
N GLU A 81 16.15 -15.94 2.48
CA GLU A 81 17.19 -16.95 2.29
C GLU A 81 18.23 -16.51 1.25
N SER A 82 17.79 -16.12 0.05
CA SER A 82 18.70 -15.64 -1.00
C SER A 82 19.46 -14.35 -0.62
N THR A 83 18.86 -13.46 0.17
CA THR A 83 19.55 -12.25 0.64
C THR A 83 20.57 -12.58 1.75
N LEU A 84 20.29 -13.58 2.61
CA LEU A 84 21.25 -14.08 3.60
C LEU A 84 22.48 -14.71 2.93
N GLU A 85 22.28 -15.53 1.89
CA GLU A 85 23.39 -16.12 1.13
C GLU A 85 24.33 -15.04 0.59
N ARG A 86 23.78 -14.00 -0.03
CA ARG A 86 24.56 -12.86 -0.55
C ARG A 86 25.26 -12.09 0.56
N LEU A 87 24.58 -11.86 1.69
CA LEU A 87 25.17 -11.15 2.82
C LEU A 87 26.35 -11.93 3.41
N PHE A 88 26.22 -13.24 3.61
CA PHE A 88 27.29 -14.06 4.17
C PHE A 88 28.42 -14.33 3.18
N ALA A 89 28.17 -14.30 1.87
CA ALA A 89 29.24 -14.31 0.87
C ALA A 89 30.15 -13.08 0.95
N ILE A 90 29.67 -11.97 1.54
CA ILE A 90 30.44 -10.74 1.75
C ILE A 90 31.01 -10.67 3.17
N GLU A 91 30.19 -10.96 4.19
CA GLU A 91 30.56 -10.89 5.60
C GLU A 91 29.89 -12.04 6.38
N GLU A 92 30.58 -13.18 6.44
CA GLU A 92 30.06 -14.45 7.01
C GLU A 92 29.51 -14.31 8.43
N SER A 93 30.13 -13.48 9.26
CA SER A 93 29.78 -13.33 10.68
C SER A 93 28.88 -12.13 10.99
N LYS A 94 28.10 -11.63 10.02
CA LYS A 94 27.24 -10.46 10.24
C LYS A 94 26.17 -10.74 11.30
N PRO A 95 26.15 -10.03 12.44
CA PRO A 95 25.17 -10.29 13.51
C PRO A 95 23.71 -10.18 13.03
N THR A 96 23.43 -9.20 12.16
CA THR A 96 22.09 -9.03 11.57
C THR A 96 21.69 -10.22 10.70
N GLY A 97 22.62 -10.76 9.90
CA GLY A 97 22.34 -11.95 9.09
C GLY A 97 22.03 -13.16 9.96
N LEU A 98 22.84 -13.38 11.00
CA LEU A 98 22.63 -14.48 11.96
C LEU A 98 21.28 -14.39 12.67
N PHE A 99 20.84 -13.18 13.04
CA PHE A 99 19.51 -12.95 13.62
C PHE A 99 18.38 -13.41 12.68
N TYR A 100 18.44 -13.05 11.39
CA TYR A 100 17.41 -13.46 10.42
C TYR A 100 17.47 -14.96 10.14
N GLN A 101 18.66 -15.55 10.06
CA GLN A 101 18.84 -16.99 9.90
C GLN A 101 18.22 -17.78 11.07
N ALA A 102 18.43 -17.32 12.30
CA ALA A 102 17.85 -17.93 13.49
C ALA A 102 16.31 -17.85 13.48
N ASN A 103 15.75 -16.68 13.14
CA ASN A 103 14.30 -16.50 13.04
C ASN A 103 13.67 -17.39 11.95
N MET A 104 14.34 -17.54 10.81
CA MET A 104 13.94 -18.47 9.76
C MET A 104 13.86 -19.91 10.27
N TYR A 105 14.86 -20.34 11.04
CA TYR A 105 14.86 -21.68 11.63
C TYR A 105 13.73 -21.87 12.66
N LEU A 106 13.42 -20.86 13.47
CA LEU A 106 12.32 -20.90 14.44
C LEU A 106 10.94 -20.98 13.78
N LYS A 107 10.73 -20.32 12.64
CA LYS A 107 9.47 -20.37 11.87
C LYS A 107 9.22 -21.74 11.22
N ARG A 108 10.28 -22.47 10.89
CA ARG A 108 10.22 -23.77 10.19
C ARG A 108 10.00 -24.96 11.15
N LYS A 109 9.99 -24.73 12.47
CA LYS A 109 9.67 -25.72 13.51
C LYS A 109 8.18 -25.71 13.85
#